data_AF-A0A8B9V386-F1
#
_entry.id   AF-A0A8B9V386-F1
#
_cell.length_a   1.000
_cell.length_b   1.000
_cell.length_c   1.000
_cell.angle_alpha   90.00
_cell.angle_beta   90.00
_cell.angle_gamma   90.00
#
_symmetry.space_group_name_H-M   'P 1'
#
loop_
_entity.id
_entity.type
_entity.pdbx_description
1 polymer ?
#
loop_
_entity_poly.entity_id
_entity_poly.type
_entity_poly.pdbx_seq_one_letter_code
_entity_poly.pdbx_strand_id
1 'polypeptide(L)'
;CHGLTVPVSPQGAEAEVAQPVPSHRDRLRAEGVGQHHNAVKYLNQDYEALKQGCIESGTLFRDPQFLAGPSALGFKELGPHSSKTRGVEWKRPSVSFGLFIIGGATRTDICQGALGDCWLLAAIGSLTLNEELLHRVVPHGQSFQEDYAGIFHFQV
;
A
#
# COMPACT_ATOMS: atom_id res chain seq x y z
N CYS A 1 -73.99 -31.38 27.52
CA CYS A 1 -73.58 -30.83 26.21
C CYS A 1 -72.43 -29.86 26.41
N HIS A 2 -71.28 -30.20 25.82
CA HIS A 2 -70.08 -29.39 25.56
C HIS A 2 -69.49 -28.49 26.66
N GLY A 3 -68.57 -29.05 27.46
CA GLY A 3 -67.50 -28.28 28.09
C GLY A 3 -66.31 -28.20 27.13
N LEU A 4 -65.95 -26.99 26.69
CA LEU A 4 -64.87 -26.72 25.76
C LEU A 4 -63.52 -26.75 26.47
N THR A 5 -62.62 -27.64 26.05
CA THR A 5 -61.21 -27.63 26.43
C THR A 5 -60.52 -26.44 25.74
N VAL A 6 -59.92 -25.54 26.53
CA VAL A 6 -59.07 -24.46 26.02
C VAL A 6 -57.68 -25.02 25.76
N PRO A 7 -57.10 -24.92 24.55
CA PRO A 7 -55.71 -25.31 24.33
C PRO A 7 -54.79 -24.25 24.93
N VAL A 8 -53.82 -24.69 25.74
CA VAL A 8 -52.72 -23.87 26.22
C VAL A 8 -51.81 -23.54 25.02
N SER A 9 -51.66 -22.25 24.73
CA SER A 9 -50.69 -21.77 23.73
C SER A 9 -49.27 -22.16 24.15
N PRO A 10 -48.44 -22.70 23.24
CA PRO A 10 -47.04 -22.93 23.56
C PRO A 10 -46.33 -21.57 23.71
N GLN A 11 -45.60 -21.43 24.81
CA GLN A 11 -44.74 -20.29 25.10
C GLN A 11 -43.76 -20.09 23.93
N GLY A 12 -43.58 -18.83 23.56
CA GLY A 12 -42.74 -18.42 22.44
C GLY A 12 -41.34 -19.01 22.58
N ALA A 13 -40.89 -19.69 21.53
CA ALA A 13 -39.49 -19.98 21.34
C ALA A 13 -38.78 -18.63 21.16
N GLU A 14 -37.96 -18.23 22.15
CA GLU A 14 -36.94 -17.23 21.92
C GLU A 14 -36.05 -17.75 20.81
N ALA A 15 -36.11 -17.10 19.64
CA ALA A 15 -35.18 -17.35 18.57
C ALA A 15 -33.80 -16.95 19.10
N GLU A 16 -32.94 -17.95 19.38
CA GLU A 16 -31.52 -17.72 19.59
C GLU A 16 -30.99 -16.99 18.36
N VAL A 17 -30.66 -15.71 18.54
CA VAL A 17 -30.06 -14.89 17.50
C VAL A 17 -28.70 -15.50 17.19
N ALA A 18 -28.63 -16.30 16.13
CA ALA A 18 -27.38 -16.85 15.64
C ALA A 18 -26.41 -15.70 15.40
N GLN A 19 -25.33 -15.66 16.17
CA GLN A 19 -24.28 -14.67 15.96
C GLN A 19 -23.73 -14.86 14.54
N PRO A 20 -23.63 -13.79 13.72
CA PRO A 20 -23.12 -13.92 12.37
C PRO A 20 -21.70 -14.49 12.43
N VAL A 21 -21.48 -15.59 11.72
CA VAL A 21 -20.15 -16.20 11.62
C VAL A 21 -19.20 -15.16 11.02
N PRO A 22 -18.10 -14.79 11.72
CA PRO A 22 -17.17 -13.78 11.22
C PRO A 22 -16.63 -14.19 9.85
N SER A 23 -16.68 -13.27 8.89
CA SER A 23 -16.14 -13.50 7.56
C SER A 23 -14.63 -13.76 7.65
N HIS A 24 -14.05 -14.36 6.61
CA HIS A 24 -12.59 -14.55 6.55
C HIS A 24 -11.82 -13.24 6.77
N ARG A 25 -12.33 -12.11 6.25
CA ARG A 25 -11.73 -10.78 6.47
C ARG A 25 -11.82 -10.33 7.93
N ASP A 26 -12.90 -10.64 8.63
CA ASP A 26 -13.08 -10.26 10.03
C ASP A 26 -12.13 -11.05 10.93
N ARG A 27 -11.90 -12.33 10.61
CA ARG A 27 -10.92 -13.17 11.31
C ARG A 27 -9.50 -12.66 11.11
N LEU A 28 -9.10 -12.37 9.87
CA LEU A 28 -7.78 -11.80 9.58
C LEU A 28 -7.56 -10.47 10.31
N ARG A 29 -8.57 -9.60 10.35
CA ARG A 29 -8.50 -8.34 11.13
C ARG A 29 -8.37 -8.60 12.63
N ALA A 30 -9.09 -9.58 13.18
CA ALA A 30 -8.96 -9.97 14.58
C ALA A 30 -7.57 -10.54 14.90
N GLU A 31 -6.93 -11.20 13.93
CA GLU A 31 -5.53 -11.67 13.98
C GLU A 31 -4.51 -10.53 13.75
N GLY A 32 -4.98 -9.28 13.60
CA GLY A 32 -4.14 -8.09 13.49
C GLY A 32 -3.71 -7.74 12.06
N VAL A 33 -4.22 -8.43 11.03
CA VAL A 33 -3.93 -8.09 9.63
C VAL A 33 -4.45 -6.68 9.31
N GLY A 34 -3.57 -5.83 8.79
CA GLY A 34 -3.83 -4.42 8.52
C GLY A 34 -3.35 -3.48 9.63
N GLN A 35 -2.78 -3.99 10.72
CA GLN A 35 -2.02 -3.18 11.66
C GLN A 35 -0.64 -2.84 11.08
N HIS A 36 0.02 -1.80 11.58
CA HIS A 36 1.33 -1.33 11.08
C HIS A 36 2.39 -2.43 11.02
N HIS A 37 2.50 -3.25 12.06
CA HIS A 37 3.44 -4.37 12.12
C HIS A 37 2.96 -5.64 11.38
N ASN A 38 1.76 -5.65 10.81
CA ASN A 38 1.18 -6.75 10.05
C ASN A 38 0.38 -6.20 8.85
N ALA A 39 1.04 -5.35 8.08
CA ALA A 39 0.43 -4.63 6.97
C ALA A 39 -0.04 -5.60 5.87
N VAL A 40 -1.18 -5.27 5.25
CA VAL A 40 -1.70 -6.04 4.11
C VAL A 40 -0.78 -5.81 2.92
N LYS A 41 -0.35 -6.91 2.27
CA LYS A 41 0.41 -6.87 1.03
C LYS A 41 -0.48 -6.40 -0.11
N TYR A 42 -0.26 -5.18 -0.60
CA TYR A 42 -1.02 -4.64 -1.72
C TYR A 42 -0.82 -5.51 -2.96
N LEU A 43 -1.94 -5.89 -3.61
CA LEU A 43 -1.97 -6.80 -4.75
C LEU A 43 -1.21 -8.13 -4.51
N ASN A 44 -1.12 -8.55 -3.24
CA ASN A 44 -0.38 -9.74 -2.79
C ASN A 44 1.11 -9.74 -3.18
N GLN A 45 1.71 -8.57 -3.37
CA GLN A 45 3.14 -8.42 -3.62
C GLN A 45 3.93 -8.43 -2.31
N ASP A 46 4.82 -9.40 -2.14
CA ASP A 46 5.72 -9.52 -0.99
C ASP A 46 7.09 -8.91 -1.34
N TYR A 47 7.47 -7.83 -0.65
CA TYR A 47 8.72 -7.12 -0.91
C TYR A 47 9.95 -8.01 -0.79
N GLU A 48 10.07 -8.79 0.29
CA GLU A 48 11.25 -9.60 0.57
C GLU A 48 11.38 -10.74 -0.44
N ALA A 49 10.27 -11.43 -0.74
CA ALA A 49 10.27 -12.49 -1.73
C ALA A 49 10.61 -11.97 -3.15
N LEU A 50 10.06 -10.81 -3.53
CA LEU A 50 10.34 -10.19 -4.83
C LEU A 50 11.79 -9.70 -4.92
N LYS A 51 12.30 -9.05 -3.87
CA LYS A 51 13.70 -8.59 -3.79
C LYS A 51 14.65 -9.78 -3.91
N GLN A 52 14.42 -10.83 -3.13
CA GLN A 52 15.26 -12.03 -3.12
C GLN A 52 15.28 -12.71 -4.50
N GLY A 53 14.13 -12.88 -5.15
CA GLY A 53 14.07 -13.46 -6.50
C GLY A 53 14.81 -12.62 -7.56
N CYS A 54 14.81 -11.29 -7.44
CA CYS A 54 15.59 -10.42 -8.32
C CYS A 54 17.10 -10.51 -8.07
N ILE A 55 17.53 -10.59 -6.80
CA ILE A 55 18.94 -10.81 -6.43
C ILE A 55 19.44 -12.14 -6.99
N GLU A 56 18.69 -13.22 -6.76
CA GLU A 56 19.05 -14.58 -7.21
C GLU A 56 19.13 -14.69 -8.73
N SER A 57 18.24 -14.00 -9.45
CA SER A 57 18.26 -13.98 -10.91
C SER A 57 19.23 -12.98 -11.52
N GLY A 58 19.85 -12.11 -10.71
CA GLY A 58 20.70 -11.02 -11.19
C GLY A 58 19.95 -9.99 -12.05
N THR A 59 18.64 -9.82 -11.83
CA THR A 59 17.80 -8.89 -12.60
C THR A 59 17.27 -7.76 -11.73
N LEU A 60 16.91 -6.63 -12.36
CA LEU A 60 16.23 -5.54 -11.66
C LEU A 60 14.72 -5.72 -11.74
N PHE A 61 14.06 -5.54 -10.60
CA PHE A 61 12.62 -5.67 -10.47
C PHE A 61 11.88 -4.74 -11.43
N ARG A 62 10.92 -5.30 -12.16
CA ARG A 62 9.95 -4.57 -12.99
C ARG A 62 8.57 -4.86 -12.43
N ASP A 63 7.87 -3.84 -11.98
CA ASP A 63 6.57 -4.02 -11.34
C ASP A 63 5.53 -4.49 -12.37
N PRO A 64 4.99 -5.72 -12.25
CA PRO A 64 3.96 -6.21 -13.16
C PRO A 64 2.60 -5.55 -12.92
N GLN A 65 2.35 -4.99 -11.73
CA GLN A 65 1.11 -4.34 -11.36
C GLN A 65 1.11 -2.84 -11.71
N PHE A 66 2.29 -2.24 -11.84
CA PHE A 66 2.46 -0.84 -12.21
C PHE A 66 3.52 -0.68 -13.30
N LEU A 67 3.17 -1.05 -14.52
CA LEU A 67 4.06 -1.01 -15.67
C LEU A 67 4.48 0.43 -16.01
N ALA A 68 5.75 0.60 -16.36
CA ALA A 68 6.35 1.85 -16.83
C ALA A 68 5.86 2.23 -18.24
N GLY A 69 4.58 2.55 -18.36
CA GLY A 69 3.91 2.92 -19.61
C GLY A 69 3.01 4.15 -19.43
N PRO A 70 2.40 4.65 -20.53
CA PRO A 70 1.60 5.87 -20.48
C PRO A 70 0.41 5.81 -19.52
N SER A 71 -0.16 4.62 -19.30
CA SER A 71 -1.28 4.41 -18.38
C SER A 71 -0.90 4.64 -16.91
N ALA A 72 0.38 4.52 -16.55
CA ALA A 72 0.87 4.79 -15.20
C ALA A 72 0.97 6.29 -14.90
N LEU A 73 1.03 7.16 -15.93
CA LEU A 73 1.00 8.61 -15.76
C LEU A 73 -0.42 9.11 -15.49
N GLY A 74 -1.43 8.43 -16.02
CA GLY A 74 -2.84 8.68 -15.71
C GLY A 74 -3.73 8.57 -16.94
N PHE A 75 -4.84 9.31 -16.88
CA PHE A 75 -5.88 9.33 -17.90
C PHE A 75 -6.23 10.77 -18.29
N LYS A 76 -6.97 10.95 -19.40
CA LYS A 76 -7.37 12.26 -19.93
C LYS A 76 -6.18 13.21 -20.10
N GLU A 77 -6.02 14.20 -19.21
CA GLU A 77 -4.96 15.20 -19.26
C GLU A 77 -3.55 14.63 -19.08
N LEU A 78 -3.42 13.46 -18.44
CA LEU A 78 -2.15 12.72 -18.32
C LEU A 78 -2.18 11.41 -19.11
N GLY A 79 -3.15 11.24 -20.00
CA GLY A 79 -3.28 10.04 -20.82
C GLY A 79 -2.24 9.97 -21.96
N PRO A 80 -2.22 8.85 -22.71
CA PRO A 80 -1.25 8.58 -23.77
C PRO A 80 -1.22 9.61 -24.92
N HIS A 81 -2.32 10.33 -25.14
CA HIS A 81 -2.46 11.31 -26.21
C HIS A 81 -2.27 12.76 -25.75
N SER A 82 -1.98 12.98 -24.46
CA SER A 82 -1.76 14.32 -23.94
C SER A 82 -0.42 14.88 -24.40
N SER A 83 -0.38 16.19 -24.67
CA SER A 83 0.89 16.90 -24.87
C SER A 83 1.72 16.93 -23.59
N LYS A 84 1.10 16.88 -22.40
CA LYS A 84 1.77 16.92 -21.09
C LYS A 84 2.66 15.70 -20.82
N THR A 85 2.38 14.57 -21.45
CA THR A 85 3.06 13.29 -21.22
C THR A 85 3.88 12.82 -22.43
N ARG A 86 3.91 13.62 -23.50
CA ARG A 86 4.67 13.31 -24.71
C ARG A 86 6.17 13.37 -24.44
N GLY A 87 6.89 12.32 -24.85
CA GLY A 87 8.35 12.25 -24.70
C GLY A 87 8.83 11.93 -23.27
N VAL A 88 7.93 11.53 -22.37
CA VAL A 88 8.32 11.06 -21.04
C VAL A 88 9.05 9.72 -21.15
N GLU A 89 10.22 9.65 -20.53
CA GLU A 89 11.04 8.43 -20.41
C GLU A 89 11.13 8.02 -18.94
N TRP A 90 10.94 6.73 -18.67
CA TRP A 90 11.09 6.17 -17.33
C TRP A 90 12.56 5.84 -17.08
N LYS A 91 13.15 6.48 -16.07
CA LYS A 91 14.55 6.28 -15.67
C LYS A 91 14.62 5.86 -14.20
N ARG A 92 15.60 5.01 -13.90
CA ARG A 92 15.96 4.68 -12.51
C ARG A 92 17.00 5.67 -12.02
N PRO A 93 17.01 6.01 -10.73
CA PRO A 93 18.15 6.67 -10.12
C PRO A 93 19.44 5.87 -10.37
N SER A 94 20.54 6.57 -10.62
CA SER A 94 21.84 5.93 -10.86
C SER A 94 22.32 5.26 -9.57
N VAL A 95 22.68 3.97 -9.64
CA VAL A 95 23.20 3.20 -8.49
C VAL A 95 24.48 3.84 -7.92
N SER A 96 25.27 4.51 -8.76
CA SER A 96 26.56 5.10 -8.35
C SER A 96 26.44 6.38 -7.54
N PHE A 97 25.29 7.07 -7.57
CA PHE A 97 25.08 8.36 -6.91
C PHE A 97 23.73 8.45 -6.18
N GLY A 98 22.86 7.46 -6.35
CA GLY A 98 21.55 7.41 -5.75
C GLY A 98 21.67 7.11 -4.28
N LEU A 99 21.07 7.94 -3.44
CA LEU A 99 20.94 7.71 -2.02
C LEU A 99 19.45 7.74 -1.71
N PHE A 100 18.98 6.76 -0.94
CA PHE A 100 17.54 6.63 -0.71
C PHE A 100 17.05 7.66 0.32
N ILE A 101 17.65 7.66 1.51
CA ILE A 101 17.51 8.70 2.54
C ILE A 101 18.89 8.85 3.23
N ILE A 102 19.41 10.07 3.39
CA ILE A 102 20.73 10.32 4.03
C ILE A 102 20.51 11.18 5.27
N GLY A 103 20.85 10.67 6.45
CA GLY A 103 20.83 11.48 7.68
C GLY A 103 19.45 12.02 8.06
N GLY A 104 18.38 11.33 7.64
CA GLY A 104 16.99 11.78 7.74
C GLY A 104 16.46 12.29 6.39
N ALA A 105 15.13 12.46 6.29
CA ALA A 105 14.54 13.23 5.21
C ALA A 105 14.15 14.59 5.78
N THR A 106 14.47 15.66 5.07
CA THR A 106 14.19 17.03 5.48
C THR A 106 13.21 17.67 4.51
N ARG A 107 12.58 18.76 4.94
CA ARG A 107 11.65 19.51 4.08
C ARG A 107 12.33 20.11 2.84
N THR A 108 13.65 20.27 2.87
CA THR A 108 14.46 20.77 1.76
C THR A 108 14.77 19.71 0.70
N ASP A 109 14.53 18.43 0.99
CA ASP A 109 14.77 17.34 0.04
C ASP A 109 13.61 17.17 -0.97
N ILE A 110 12.57 18.00 -0.86
CA ILE A 110 11.32 17.86 -1.61
C ILE A 110 11.09 19.09 -2.47
N CYS A 111 11.18 18.91 -3.79
CA CYS A 111 10.90 19.94 -4.78
C CYS A 111 9.77 19.47 -5.71
N GLN A 112 8.86 20.40 -6.05
CA GLN A 112 7.73 20.07 -6.92
C GLN A 112 8.19 19.76 -8.33
N GLY A 113 7.66 18.66 -8.87
CA GLY A 113 7.79 18.34 -10.29
C GLY A 113 6.87 19.19 -11.16
N ALA A 114 6.91 18.94 -12.47
CA ALA A 114 6.12 19.68 -13.45
C ALA A 114 4.61 19.34 -13.44
N LEU A 115 4.17 18.38 -12.62
CA LEU A 115 2.80 17.85 -12.64
C LEU A 115 1.83 18.44 -11.61
N GLY A 116 2.28 19.39 -10.76
CA GLY A 116 1.35 20.25 -10.01
C GLY A 116 0.78 19.64 -8.72
N ASP A 117 1.54 18.82 -8.01
CA ASP A 117 1.13 18.02 -6.85
C ASP A 117 1.54 18.61 -5.49
N CYS A 118 1.54 19.95 -5.36
CA CYS A 118 2.01 20.66 -4.15
C CYS A 118 1.35 20.18 -2.84
N TRP A 119 0.10 19.72 -2.91
CA TRP A 119 -0.64 19.18 -1.76
C TRP A 119 0.00 17.88 -1.23
N LEU A 120 0.53 17.02 -2.12
CA LEU A 120 1.23 15.80 -1.75
C LEU A 120 2.58 16.15 -1.13
N LEU A 121 3.30 17.09 -1.73
CA LEU A 121 4.60 17.54 -1.20
C LEU A 121 4.49 18.16 0.19
N ALA A 122 3.41 18.91 0.45
CA ALA A 122 3.16 19.46 1.78
C ALA A 122 2.95 18.34 2.82
N ALA A 123 2.27 17.26 2.45
CA ALA A 123 2.09 16.09 3.32
C ALA A 123 3.42 15.38 3.57
N ILE A 124 4.20 15.07 2.52
CA ILE A 124 5.52 14.43 2.64
C ILE A 124 6.46 15.32 3.47
N GLY A 125 6.50 16.62 3.19
CA GLY A 125 7.30 17.59 3.95
C GLY A 125 6.83 17.83 5.37
N SER A 126 5.65 17.34 5.77
CA SER A 126 5.22 17.30 7.16
C SER A 126 5.66 15.99 7.84
N LEU A 127 5.69 14.88 7.10
CA LEU A 127 6.23 13.60 7.60
C LEU A 127 7.72 13.72 7.94
N THR A 128 8.48 14.51 7.20
CA THR A 128 9.91 14.76 7.49
C THR A 128 10.18 15.46 8.83
N LEU A 129 9.16 16.06 9.45
CA LEU A 129 9.29 16.71 10.76
C LEU A 129 9.22 15.72 11.93
N ASN A 130 8.87 14.45 11.68
CA ASN A 130 8.79 13.42 12.70
C ASN A 130 9.35 12.10 12.15
N GLU A 131 10.59 11.78 12.52
CA GLU A 131 11.29 10.59 12.04
C GLU A 131 10.54 9.28 12.39
N GLU A 132 9.91 9.19 13.57
CA GLU A 132 9.15 7.98 13.93
C GLU A 132 7.97 7.75 12.98
N LEU A 133 7.25 8.81 12.62
CA LEU A 133 6.15 8.72 11.66
C LEU A 133 6.65 8.48 10.23
N LEU A 134 7.77 9.11 9.85
CA LEU A 134 8.41 8.86 8.57
C LEU A 134 8.77 7.38 8.43
N HIS A 135 9.39 6.77 9.44
CA HIS A 135 9.79 5.37 9.41
C HIS A 135 8.63 4.38 9.47
N ARG A 136 7.44 4.83 9.89
CA ARG A 136 6.22 4.03 9.72
C ARG A 136 5.81 3.92 8.26
N VAL A 137 6.00 4.98 7.46
CA VAL A 137 5.63 5.03 6.03
C VAL A 137 6.76 4.54 5.13
N VAL A 138 8.01 4.85 5.47
CA VAL A 138 9.23 4.49 4.75
C VAL A 138 10.10 3.60 5.63
N PRO A 139 9.96 2.27 5.53
CA PRO A 139 10.72 1.34 6.35
C PRO A 139 12.23 1.46 6.12
N HIS A 140 13.00 1.19 7.18
CA HIS A 140 14.47 1.19 7.14
C HIS A 140 15.03 0.04 6.27
N GLY A 141 16.35 0.08 6.01
CA GLY A 141 17.06 -0.99 5.29
C GLY A 141 16.95 -0.92 3.77
N GLN A 142 16.38 0.16 3.24
CA GLN A 142 16.25 0.41 1.82
C GLN A 142 17.44 1.23 1.30
N SER A 143 18.14 0.71 0.29
CA SER A 143 19.39 1.28 -0.20
C SER A 143 19.52 1.11 -1.71
N PHE A 144 20.30 1.99 -2.36
CA PHE A 144 20.75 1.81 -3.74
C PHE A 144 22.07 1.05 -3.81
N GLN A 145 22.81 0.94 -2.72
CA GLN A 145 24.15 0.36 -2.66
C GLN A 145 24.13 -1.09 -2.18
N GLU A 146 23.35 -1.36 -1.14
CA GLU A 146 23.30 -2.66 -0.47
C GLU A 146 22.08 -3.45 -0.94
N ASP A 147 22.31 -4.69 -1.41
CA ASP A 147 21.28 -5.62 -1.90
C ASP A 147 20.27 -4.97 -2.87
N TYR A 148 20.76 -4.05 -3.70
CA TYR A 148 19.90 -3.30 -4.61
C TYR A 148 19.40 -4.18 -5.76
N ALA A 149 18.09 -4.42 -5.75
CA ALA A 149 17.39 -5.17 -6.78
C ALA A 149 16.39 -4.32 -7.59
N GLY A 150 16.47 -2.99 -7.48
CA GLY A 150 15.56 -2.08 -8.19
C GLY A 150 14.12 -2.06 -7.66
N ILE A 151 13.93 -2.42 -6.39
CA ILE A 151 12.64 -2.44 -5.69
C ILE A 151 12.73 -1.72 -4.33
N PHE A 152 11.66 -1.02 -3.98
CA PHE A 152 11.45 -0.34 -2.70
C PHE A 152 10.03 -0.63 -2.22
N HIS A 153 9.77 -0.42 -0.93
CA HIS A 153 8.44 -0.58 -0.34
C HIS A 153 8.11 0.55 0.65
N PHE A 154 6.81 0.75 0.83
CA PHE A 154 6.22 1.77 1.68
C PHE A 154 5.00 1.18 2.38
N GLN A 155 4.60 1.75 3.52
CA GLN A 155 3.35 1.41 4.20
C GLN A 155 2.42 2.62 4.20
N VAL A 156 1.15 2.41 3.84
CA VAL A 156 0.13 3.45 3.67
C VAL A 156 -1.16 3.00 4.33
#